data_AF-A0A7S1Z500-F1
#
_entry.id   AF-A0A7S1Z500-F1
#
_cell.length_a   1.000
_cell.length_b   1.000
_cell.length_c   1.000
_cell.angle_alpha   90.00
_cell.angle_beta   90.00
_cell.angle_gamma   90.00
#
_symmetry.space_group_name_H-M   'P 1'
#
loop_
_entity.id
_entity.type
_entity.pdbx_description
1 polymer ?
#
loop_
_entity_poly.entity_id
_entity_poly.type
_entity_poly.pdbx_seq_one_letter_code
_entity_poly.pdbx_strand_id
1 'polypeptide(L)'
;GKRNMEAALQLAPYIDAKVEWWPFFLDKNLPEDGKPVRDYYRDNYGNPSVGENMMPGLIAAGRRVGLDFETTFSKLAIYRPTIKSHRLIEYAKRQGKQN
;
A
#
# COMPACT_ATOMS: atom_id res chain seq x y z
N GLY A 1 0.92 -0.10 7.96
CA GLY A 1 0.34 1.01 8.73
C GLY A 1 -0.88 0.59 9.51
N LYS A 2 -1.98 0.25 8.81
CA LYS A 2 -3.28 -0.12 9.39
C LYS A 2 -3.23 -1.01 10.65
N ARG A 3 -2.67 -2.22 10.56
CA ARG A 3 -2.61 -3.16 11.71
C ARG A 3 -1.85 -2.59 12.92
N ASN A 4 -0.80 -1.80 12.71
CA ASN A 4 -0.09 -1.13 13.79
C ASN A 4 -0.94 -0.03 14.43
N MET A 5 -1.67 0.75 13.62
CA MET A 5 -2.60 1.78 14.10
C MET A 5 -3.74 1.15 14.90
N GLU A 6 -4.34 0.07 14.41
CA GLU A 6 -5.40 -0.68 15.10
C GLU A 6 -4.90 -1.23 16.45
N ALA A 7 -3.71 -1.82 16.48
CA ALA A 7 -3.09 -2.28 17.72
C ALA A 7 -2.81 -1.11 18.70
N ALA A 8 -2.34 0.03 18.20
CA ALA A 8 -2.10 1.21 19.03
C ALA A 8 -3.40 1.78 19.63
N LEU A 9 -4.50 1.80 18.86
CA LEU A 9 -5.81 2.24 19.35
C LEU A 9 -6.34 1.32 20.46
N GLN A 10 -6.10 0.01 20.37
CA GLN A 10 -6.47 -0.94 21.44
C GLN A 10 -5.71 -0.68 22.75
N LEU A 11 -4.46 -0.18 22.67
CA LEU A 11 -3.67 0.21 23.84
C LEU A 11 -4.07 1.56 24.44
N ALA A 12 -4.89 2.34 23.73
CA ALA A 12 -5.34 3.66 24.14
C ALA A 12 -6.88 3.76 24.22
N PRO A 13 -7.55 2.91 25.05
CA PRO A 13 -9.01 2.86 25.13
C PRO A 13 -9.66 4.13 25.69
N TYR A 14 -8.85 5.04 26.24
CA TYR A 14 -9.28 6.35 26.75
C TYR A 14 -9.41 7.42 25.65
N ILE A 15 -9.02 7.11 24.41
CA ILE A 15 -9.15 8.02 23.26
C ILE A 15 -10.40 7.63 22.47
N ASP A 16 -11.35 8.57 22.35
CA ASP A 16 -12.44 8.45 21.39
C ASP A 16 -11.94 8.84 20.00
N ALA A 17 -11.48 7.85 19.24
CA ALA A 17 -10.89 8.05 17.92
C ALA A 17 -11.87 7.67 16.80
N LYS A 18 -12.09 8.60 15.87
CA LYS A 18 -12.74 8.33 14.59
C LYS A 18 -11.70 8.08 13.50
N VAL A 19 -11.74 6.91 12.88
CA VAL A 19 -10.85 6.57 11.76
C VAL A 19 -11.57 6.86 10.44
N GLU A 20 -10.91 7.64 9.57
CA GLU A 20 -11.35 7.86 8.18
C GLU A 20 -10.22 7.59 7.20
N TRP A 21 -10.54 6.90 6.09
CA TRP A 21 -9.55 6.57 5.06
C TRP A 21 -9.63 7.54 3.89
N TRP A 22 -8.51 8.16 3.58
CA TRP A 22 -8.37 9.12 2.48
C TRP A 22 -7.48 8.56 1.37
N PRO A 23 -7.80 8.81 0.09
CA PRO A 23 -6.97 8.37 -1.00
C PRO A 23 -5.64 9.14 -1.02
N PHE A 24 -4.56 8.41 -1.27
CA PHE A 24 -3.24 8.97 -1.51
C PHE A 24 -2.59 8.23 -2.67
N PHE A 25 -2.07 8.98 -3.63
CA PHE A 25 -1.41 8.44 -4.82
C PHE A 25 0.09 8.60 -4.68
N LEU A 26 0.83 7.47 -4.68
CA LEU A 26 2.29 7.49 -4.76
C LEU A 26 2.75 8.06 -6.10
N ASP A 27 2.09 7.65 -7.19
CA ASP A 27 2.25 8.24 -8.51
C ASP A 27 0.87 8.41 -9.17
N LYS A 28 0.50 9.67 -9.39
CA LYS A 28 -0.77 10.06 -10.03
C LYS A 28 -0.70 10.04 -11.56
N ASN A 29 0.50 9.94 -12.12
CA ASN A 29 0.78 10.02 -13.55
C ASN A 29 1.02 8.64 -14.19
N LEU A 30 0.85 7.55 -13.42
CA LEU A 30 0.91 6.19 -13.97
C LEU A 30 -0.12 6.00 -15.08
N PRO A 31 0.28 5.46 -16.24
CA PRO A 31 -0.64 5.18 -17.33
C PRO A 31 -1.62 4.06 -16.93
N GLU A 32 -2.78 3.97 -17.59
CA GLU A 32 -3.87 3.07 -17.18
C GLU A 32 -3.47 1.58 -17.22
N ASP A 33 -2.71 1.21 -18.24
CA ASP A 33 -2.09 -0.10 -18.44
C ASP A 33 -0.98 -0.41 -17.43
N GLY A 34 -0.48 0.61 -16.74
CA GLY A 34 0.58 0.53 -15.75
C GLY A 34 1.97 0.52 -16.37
N LYS A 35 2.99 0.25 -15.57
CA LYS A 35 4.39 0.26 -15.98
C LYS A 35 5.14 -0.93 -15.40
N PRO A 36 6.08 -1.56 -16.13
CA PRO A 36 6.94 -2.58 -15.53
C PRO A 36 7.63 -2.03 -14.27
N VAL A 37 7.58 -2.78 -13.16
CA VAL A 37 8.09 -2.33 -11.86
C VAL A 37 9.56 -1.90 -11.95
N ARG A 38 10.37 -2.63 -12.70
CA ARG A 38 11.79 -2.32 -12.95
C ARG A 38 12.01 -0.96 -13.60
N ASP A 39 11.16 -0.63 -14.57
CA ASP A 39 11.20 0.65 -15.30
C ASP A 39 10.67 1.79 -14.42
N TYR A 40 9.64 1.52 -13.62
CA TYR A 40 9.14 2.45 -12.63
C TYR A 40 10.23 2.84 -11.61
N TYR A 41 10.96 1.86 -11.07
CA TYR A 41 12.04 2.13 -10.11
C TYR A 41 13.24 2.82 -10.74
N ARG A 42 13.64 2.41 -11.94
CA ARG A 42 14.71 3.09 -12.68
C ARG A 42 14.38 4.57 -12.89
N ASP A 43 13.17 4.88 -13.34
CA ASP A 43 12.83 6.26 -13.73
C ASP A 43 12.60 7.17 -12.50
N ASN A 44 12.09 6.62 -11.39
CA ASN A 44 11.85 7.41 -10.17
C ASN A 44 13.06 7.47 -9.22
N TYR A 45 13.93 6.47 -9.22
CA TYR A 45 15.00 6.32 -8.22
C TYR A 45 16.39 6.10 -8.84
N GLY A 46 16.52 6.10 -10.18
CA GLY A 46 17.78 5.89 -10.89
C GLY A 46 18.33 4.47 -10.83
N ASN A 47 17.69 3.55 -10.10
CA ASN A 47 18.15 2.18 -9.92
C ASN A 47 16.97 1.20 -9.98
N PRO A 48 16.95 0.26 -10.95
CA PRO A 48 15.88 -0.71 -11.11
C PRO A 48 15.72 -1.71 -9.95
N SER A 49 16.77 -1.92 -9.15
CA SER A 49 16.80 -2.90 -8.05
C SER A 49 16.39 -2.31 -6.70
N VAL A 50 16.00 -1.03 -6.63
CA VAL A 50 15.57 -0.38 -5.38
C VAL A 50 14.42 -1.15 -4.72
N GLY A 51 13.42 -1.58 -5.50
CA GLY A 51 12.31 -2.38 -4.98
C GLY A 51 12.76 -3.71 -4.37
N GLU A 52 13.71 -4.39 -4.99
CA GLU A 52 14.26 -5.67 -4.50
C GLU A 52 15.01 -5.48 -3.19
N ASN A 53 15.80 -4.42 -3.08
CA ASN A 53 16.57 -4.11 -1.88
C ASN A 53 15.68 -3.75 -0.68
N MET A 54 14.51 -3.13 -0.92
CA MET A 54 13.56 -2.75 0.13
C MET A 54 12.67 -3.91 0.60
N MET A 55 12.47 -4.92 -0.25
CA MET A 55 11.49 -5.99 -0.04
C MET A 55 11.70 -6.78 1.27
N PRO A 56 12.92 -7.19 1.66
CA PRO A 56 13.13 -7.94 2.90
C PRO A 56 12.63 -7.19 4.14
N GLY A 57 12.83 -5.87 4.19
CA GLY A 57 12.36 -5.02 5.29
C GLY A 57 10.83 -4.95 5.34
N LEU A 58 10.18 -4.82 4.17
CA LEU A 58 8.71 -4.83 4.07
C LEU A 58 8.12 -6.16 4.55
N ILE A 59 8.70 -7.30 4.12
CA ILE A 59 8.26 -8.64 4.52
C ILE A 59 8.41 -8.82 6.03
N ALA A 60 9.57 -8.45 6.59
CA ALA A 60 9.82 -8.55 8.02
C ALA A 60 8.82 -7.70 8.83
N ALA A 61 8.52 -6.48 8.38
CA ALA A 61 7.52 -5.62 9.01
C ALA A 61 6.10 -6.19 8.92
N GLY A 62 5.73 -6.79 7.79
CA GLY A 62 4.44 -7.47 7.61
C GLY A 62 4.27 -8.64 8.57
N ARG A 63 5.29 -9.49 8.70
CA ARG A 63 5.24 -10.66 9.58
C ARG A 63 5.03 -10.31 11.05
N ARG A 64 5.61 -9.20 11.52
CA ARG A 64 5.39 -8.69 12.90
C ARG A 64 3.93 -8.38 13.20
N VAL A 65 3.13 -8.08 12.17
CA VAL A 65 1.69 -7.82 12.29
C VAL A 65 0.84 -8.95 11.72
N GLY A 66 1.40 -10.13 11.49
CA GLY A 66 0.70 -11.31 10.95
C GLY A 66 0.31 -11.21 9.48
N LEU A 67 0.98 -10.38 8.68
CA LEU A 67 0.84 -10.32 7.22
C LEU A 67 1.95 -11.14 6.58
N ASP A 68 1.58 -11.96 5.59
CA ASP A 68 2.53 -12.64 4.71
C ASP A 68 2.38 -12.07 3.30
N PHE A 69 3.45 -11.46 2.79
CA PHE A 69 3.45 -10.82 1.48
C PHE A 69 3.99 -11.79 0.43
N GLU A 70 3.35 -11.83 -0.73
CA GLU A 70 3.88 -12.50 -1.91
C GLU A 70 5.19 -11.81 -2.33
N THR A 71 6.23 -12.59 -2.64
CA THR A 71 7.62 -12.11 -2.79
C THR A 71 8.13 -12.16 -4.23
N THR A 72 7.38 -12.74 -5.17
CA THR A 72 7.71 -12.84 -6.60
C THR A 72 7.41 -11.54 -7.35
N PHE A 73 6.78 -10.56 -6.69
CA PHE A 73 6.37 -9.27 -7.25
C PHE A 73 7.48 -8.46 -7.95
N SER A 74 8.77 -8.68 -7.65
CA SER A 74 9.84 -7.83 -8.23
C SER A 74 10.18 -8.13 -9.69
N LYS A 75 9.95 -9.37 -10.17
CA LYS A 75 10.53 -9.81 -11.45
C LYS A 75 9.60 -9.70 -12.66
N LEU A 76 8.29 -9.80 -12.46
CA LEU A 76 7.29 -9.84 -13.55
C LEU A 76 6.10 -8.90 -13.34
N ALA A 77 6.07 -8.12 -12.26
CA ALA A 77 4.90 -7.30 -11.96
C ALA A 77 4.86 -6.00 -12.76
N ILE A 78 3.63 -5.59 -13.06
CA ILE A 78 3.27 -4.27 -13.54
C ILE A 78 2.81 -3.43 -12.35
N TYR A 79 3.42 -2.27 -12.16
CA TYR A 79 2.95 -1.25 -11.24
C TYR A 79 1.73 -0.56 -11.85
N ARG A 80 0.56 -0.67 -11.21
CA ARG A 80 -0.72 -0.21 -11.75
C ARG A 80 -1.26 1.01 -11.00
N PRO A 81 -1.98 1.93 -11.68
CA PRO A 81 -2.64 3.05 -11.00
C PRO A 81 -3.75 2.56 -10.06
N THR A 82 -3.88 3.21 -8.91
CA THR A 82 -4.82 2.81 -7.84
C THR A 82 -6.15 3.56 -7.87
N ILE A 83 -6.40 4.39 -8.89
CA ILE A 83 -7.59 5.28 -8.95
C ILE A 83 -8.91 4.50 -8.83
N LYS A 84 -9.02 3.34 -9.48
CA LYS A 84 -10.22 2.49 -9.41
C LYS A 84 -10.41 1.91 -8.00
N SER A 85 -9.33 1.47 -7.35
CA SER A 85 -9.36 1.00 -5.95
C SER A 85 -9.77 2.09 -4.98
N HIS A 86 -9.26 3.32 -5.14
CA HIS A 86 -9.69 4.45 -4.31
C HIS A 86 -11.17 4.79 -4.49
N ARG A 87 -11.68 4.79 -5.73
CA ARG A 87 -13.11 4.98 -5.99
C ARG A 87 -13.96 3.89 -5.32
N LEU A 88 -13.50 2.65 -5.31
CA LEU A 88 -14.19 1.55 -4.62
C LEU A 88 -14.23 1.75 -3.11
N ILE A 89 -13.11 2.17 -2.50
CA ILE A 89 -13.04 2.45 -1.06
C ILE A 89 -13.98 3.62 -0.69
N GLU A 90 -14.02 4.67 -1.52
CA GLU A 90 -14.94 5.80 -1.33
C GLU A 90 -16.41 5.37 -1.48
N TYR A 91 -16.71 4.49 -2.45
CA TYR A 91 -18.04 3.90 -2.57
C TYR A 91 -18.40 3.07 -1.33
N ALA A 92 -17.48 2.26 -0.80
CA ALA A 92 -17.68 1.47 0.41
C ALA A 92 -17.93 2.33 1.66
N LYS A 93 -17.34 3.54 1.74
CA LYS A 93 -17.62 4.53 2.80
C LYS A 93 -19.11 4.86 2.89
N ARG A 94 -19.76 5.08 1.75
CA ARG A 94 -21.22 5.36 1.69
C ARG A 94 -22.09 4.21 2.18
N GLN A 95 -21.53 3.01 2.26
CA GLN A 95 -22.19 1.79 2.73
C GLN A 95 -21.77 1.39 4.16
N GLY A 96 -20.96 2.20 4.84
CA GLY A 96 -20.41 1.85 6.17
C GLY A 96 -19.42 0.69 6.14
N LYS A 97 -18.82 0.38 4.99
CA LYS A 97 -17.89 -0.75 4.78
C LYS A 97 -16.46 -0.29 4.50
N GLN A 98 -16.10 0.93 4.89
CA GLN A 98 -14.74 1.45 4.79
C GLN A 98 -13.94 1.00 6.03
N ASN A 99 -13.53 -0.27 6.05
CA ASN A 99 -12.74 -0.85 7.13
C ASN A 99 -11.63 -1.76 6.58
#